data_AF-A0A4R1I5I5-F1
#
_entry.id   AF-A0A4R1I5I5-F1
#
_cell.length_a   1.000
_cell.length_b   1.000
_cell.length_c   1.000
_cell.angle_alpha   90.00
_cell.angle_beta   90.00
_cell.angle_gamma   90.00
#
_symmetry.space_group_name_H-M   'P 1'
#
loop_
_entity.id
_entity.type
_entity.pdbx_description
1 polymer ?
#
loop_
_entity_poly.entity_id
_entity_poly.type
_entity_poly.pdbx_seq_one_letter_code
_entity_poly.pdbx_strand_id
1 'polypeptide(L)'
;MFAAATRKKFHPGKEAYMRAIIMGLSLFMALAAGNAAQAQQNDLVKYCQADIQRLCPAVQPGGGRIMKCLKAHTKEMSVGCAQALQKMKG
;
A
#
# COMPACT_ATOMS: atom_id res chain seq x y z
N MET A 1 -14.35 -29.85 -13.28
CA MET A 1 -12.94 -30.19 -12.98
C MET A 1 -12.56 -29.47 -11.69
N PHE A 2 -12.13 -30.26 -10.70
CA PHE A 2 -11.61 -29.92 -9.34
C PHE A 2 -12.58 -29.14 -8.41
N ALA A 3 -13.41 -29.82 -7.60
CA ALA A 3 -13.13 -30.39 -6.26
C ALA A 3 -13.05 -29.29 -5.17
N ALA A 4 -13.68 -29.34 -3.99
CA ALA A 4 -14.22 -30.44 -3.20
C ALA A 4 -15.27 -29.93 -2.17
N ALA A 5 -16.05 -30.89 -1.65
CA ALA A 5 -16.95 -30.77 -0.50
C ALA A 5 -16.28 -30.09 0.72
N THR A 6 -17.02 -29.43 1.61
CA THR A 6 -17.63 -30.13 2.76
C THR A 6 -18.65 -29.23 3.45
N ARG A 7 -19.82 -29.80 3.74
CA ARG A 7 -20.85 -29.21 4.61
C ARG A 7 -20.22 -28.77 5.94
N LYS A 8 -20.39 -27.52 6.35
CA LYS A 8 -20.32 -27.15 7.77
C LYS A 8 -21.60 -26.47 8.23
N LYS A 9 -22.51 -27.34 8.67
CA LYS A 9 -23.57 -27.14 9.67
C LYS A 9 -24.38 -25.85 9.51
N PHE A 10 -25.58 -25.97 8.97
CA PHE A 10 -26.65 -25.00 9.23
C PHE A 10 -26.94 -24.99 10.74
N HIS A 11 -26.71 -23.85 11.41
CA HIS A 11 -27.09 -23.64 12.82
C HIS A 11 -28.15 -22.51 12.80
N PRO A 12 -29.41 -22.76 13.17
CA PRO A 12 -30.50 -21.81 12.91
C PRO A 12 -30.45 -20.50 13.73
N GLY A 13 -29.48 -20.33 14.64
CA GLY A 13 -29.30 -19.11 15.45
C GLY A 13 -28.25 -18.11 14.93
N LYS A 14 -27.42 -18.46 13.95
CA LYS A 14 -26.34 -17.57 13.45
C LYS A 14 -26.73 -16.77 12.20
N GLU A 15 -27.83 -17.13 11.55
CA GLU A 15 -28.34 -16.43 10.36
C GLU A 15 -28.91 -15.06 10.73
N ALA A 16 -29.61 -14.95 11.87
CA ALA A 16 -30.10 -13.68 12.40
C ALA A 16 -28.94 -12.77 12.85
N TYR A 17 -27.93 -13.34 13.51
CA TYR A 17 -26.72 -12.64 13.95
C TYR A 17 -25.86 -12.17 12.77
N MET A 18 -25.68 -13.01 11.75
CA MET A 18 -24.93 -12.69 10.53
C MET A 18 -25.67 -11.64 9.67
N ARG A 19 -27.00 -11.67 9.60
CA ARG A 19 -27.80 -10.62 8.92
C ARG A 19 -27.80 -9.29 9.67
N ALA A 20 -27.85 -9.30 11.01
CA ALA A 20 -27.71 -8.10 11.83
C ALA A 20 -26.30 -7.48 11.72
N ILE A 21 -25.26 -8.32 11.67
CA ILE A 21 -23.89 -7.89 11.38
C ILE A 21 -23.77 -7.31 9.97
N ILE A 22 -24.38 -7.94 8.94
CA ILE A 22 -24.36 -7.41 7.56
C ILE A 22 -25.07 -6.05 7.49
N MET A 23 -26.24 -5.88 8.13
CA MET A 23 -26.94 -4.59 8.16
C MET A 23 -26.18 -3.52 8.94
N GLY A 24 -25.57 -3.87 10.07
CA GLY A 24 -24.72 -2.97 10.86
C GLY A 24 -23.41 -2.58 10.16
N LEU A 25 -22.73 -3.54 9.52
CA LEU A 25 -21.53 -3.30 8.72
C LEU A 25 -21.82 -2.44 7.49
N SER A 26 -22.98 -2.60 6.85
CA SER A 26 -23.40 -1.78 5.70
C SER A 26 -23.54 -0.30 6.08
N LEU A 27 -24.11 0.00 7.25
CA LEU A 27 -24.19 1.35 7.78
C LEU A 27 -22.82 1.91 8.18
N PHE A 28 -21.94 1.06 8.73
CA PHE A 28 -20.60 1.47 9.18
C PHE A 28 -19.64 1.72 8.00
N MET A 29 -19.75 0.95 6.90
CA MET A 29 -18.96 1.13 5.68
C MET A 29 -19.27 2.44 4.96
N ALA A 30 -20.50 2.93 5.02
CA ALA A 30 -20.87 4.23 4.46
C ALA A 30 -20.16 5.41 5.15
N LEU A 31 -19.72 5.24 6.41
CA LEU A 31 -19.07 6.29 7.20
C LEU A 31 -17.53 6.28 7.12
N ALA A 32 -16.92 5.28 6.47
CA ALA A 32 -15.46 5.09 6.40
C ALA A 32 -14.85 5.40 5.01
N ALA A 33 -15.62 5.99 4.09
CA ALA A 33 -15.17 6.33 2.73
C ALA A 33 -14.25 7.58 2.65
N GLY A 34 -13.55 7.92 3.73
CA GLY A 34 -12.63 9.04 3.80
C GLY A 34 -11.34 8.65 4.51
N ASN A 35 -10.33 8.26 3.72
CA ASN A 35 -8.88 8.17 4.03
C ASN A 35 -8.22 6.78 3.95
N ALA A 36 -8.63 5.94 2.99
CA ALA A 36 -7.78 4.86 2.48
C ALA A 36 -6.62 5.35 1.57
N ALA A 37 -5.97 6.48 1.92
CA ALA A 37 -4.99 7.14 1.07
C ALA A 37 -3.68 7.55 1.79
N GLN A 38 -3.33 6.91 2.91
CA GLN A 38 -2.08 7.26 3.62
C GLN A 38 -1.39 6.02 4.21
N ALA A 39 -0.78 5.19 3.36
CA ALA A 39 0.20 4.19 3.82
C ALA A 39 1.40 3.98 2.89
N GLN A 40 1.36 4.44 1.63
CA GLN A 40 2.39 4.09 0.65
C GLN A 40 3.50 5.14 0.46
N GLN A 41 3.40 6.33 1.05
CA GLN A 41 4.31 7.44 0.72
C GLN A 41 5.71 7.36 1.34
N ASN A 42 6.01 6.38 2.20
CA ASN A 42 7.29 6.33 2.92
C ASN A 42 8.24 5.22 2.45
N ASP A 43 7.88 4.44 1.43
CA ASP A 43 8.80 3.43 0.90
C ASP A 43 10.00 4.07 0.20
N LEU A 44 9.80 5.22 -0.48
CA LEU A 44 10.91 5.91 -1.13
C LEU A 44 12.01 6.30 -0.13
N VAL A 45 11.64 6.97 0.96
CA VAL A 45 12.65 7.41 1.94
C VAL A 45 13.29 6.19 2.58
N LYS A 46 12.50 5.18 2.97
CA LYS A 46 13.01 3.97 3.59
C LYS A 46 14.03 3.20 2.73
N TYR A 47 13.76 3.03 1.43
CA TYR A 47 14.63 2.24 0.55
C TYR A 47 15.68 3.09 -0.17
N CYS A 48 15.46 4.39 -0.35
CA CYS A 48 16.39 5.27 -1.05
C CYS A 48 17.20 6.19 -0.13
N GLN A 49 17.04 6.17 1.21
CA GLN A 49 17.75 7.10 2.10
C GLN A 49 19.26 7.11 1.87
N ALA A 50 19.89 5.93 1.81
CA ALA A 50 21.32 5.82 1.56
C ALA A 50 21.72 6.37 0.18
N ASP A 51 20.92 6.07 -0.85
CA ASP A 51 21.14 6.59 -2.20
C ASP A 51 20.90 8.10 -2.29
N ILE A 52 19.94 8.65 -1.56
CA ILE A 52 19.69 10.09 -1.48
C ILE A 52 20.89 10.80 -0.86
N GLN A 53 21.44 10.28 0.23
CA GLN A 53 22.61 10.86 0.88
C GLN A 53 23.86 10.78 0.00
N ARG A 54 24.04 9.68 -0.74
CA ARG A 54 25.22 9.45 -1.58
C ARG A 54 25.16 10.14 -2.94
N LEU A 55 24.01 10.08 -3.61
CA LEU A 55 23.82 10.55 -4.99
C LEU A 55 23.22 11.96 -5.05
N CYS A 56 22.45 12.37 -4.04
CA CYS A 56 21.71 13.62 -4.03
C CYS A 56 22.00 14.52 -2.79
N PRO A 57 23.25 14.66 -2.30
CA PRO A 57 23.53 15.35 -1.04
C PRO A 57 23.17 16.84 -1.03
N ALA A 58 23.24 17.51 -2.19
CA ALA A 58 22.91 18.92 -2.34
C ALA A 58 21.44 19.19 -2.71
N VAL A 59 20.62 18.13 -2.81
CA VAL A 59 19.22 18.26 -3.22
C VAL A 59 18.35 18.50 -1.99
N GLN A 60 17.82 19.70 -1.88
CA GLN A 60 16.89 20.01 -0.80
C GLN A 60 15.59 19.20 -0.97
N PRO A 61 15.01 18.69 0.14
CA PRO A 61 13.77 17.93 0.10
C PRO A 61 12.57 18.77 -0.39
N GLY A 62 11.51 18.08 -0.82
CA GLY A 62 10.28 18.70 -1.32
C GLY A 62 10.24 18.97 -2.82
N GLY A 63 9.02 19.22 -3.32
CA GLY A 63 8.76 19.57 -4.73
C GLY A 63 9.19 18.50 -5.74
N GLY A 64 9.34 17.24 -5.34
CA GLY A 64 9.79 16.16 -6.23
C GLY A 64 11.25 16.26 -6.69
N ARG A 65 12.07 17.16 -6.12
CA ARG A 65 13.47 17.36 -6.52
C ARG A 65 14.33 16.12 -6.30
N ILE A 66 14.16 15.47 -5.15
CA ILE A 66 14.81 14.20 -4.83
C ILE A 66 14.45 13.12 -5.86
N MET A 67 13.18 13.05 -6.26
CA MET A 67 12.73 12.12 -7.29
C MET A 67 13.40 12.36 -8.63
N LYS A 68 13.56 13.62 -9.04
CA LYS A 68 14.26 13.99 -10.27
C LYS A 68 15.74 13.62 -10.22
N CYS A 69 16.40 13.87 -9.10
CA CYS A 69 17.79 13.47 -8.88
C CYS A 69 17.96 11.95 -8.96
N LEU A 70 17.17 11.20 -8.21
CA LEU A 70 17.22 9.73 -8.25
C LEU A 70 16.95 9.19 -9.66
N LYS A 71 16.01 9.78 -10.42
CA LYS A 71 15.77 9.38 -11.84
C LYS A 71 17.01 9.56 -12.72
N ALA A 72 17.80 10.61 -12.51
CA ALA A 72 19.04 10.84 -13.24
C ALA A 72 20.12 9.79 -12.90
N HIS A 73 20.15 9.31 -11.65
CA HIS A 73 21.11 8.31 -11.16
C HIS A 73 20.54 6.88 -11.08
N THR A 74 19.58 6.54 -11.94
CA THR A 74 18.94 5.21 -11.98
C THR A 74 19.89 4.04 -12.20
N LYS A 75 21.06 4.29 -12.79
CA LYS A 75 22.10 3.27 -13.01
C LYS A 75 23.04 3.09 -11.81
N GLU A 76 23.10 4.09 -10.93
CA GLU A 76 24.06 4.16 -9.82
C GLU A 76 23.41 3.92 -8.46
N MET A 77 22.08 3.89 -8.39
CA MET A 77 21.30 3.60 -7.18
C MET A 77 21.30 2.12 -6.81
N SER A 78 21.02 1.82 -5.54
CA SER A 78 20.85 0.45 -5.06
C SER A 78 19.64 -0.24 -5.70
N VAL A 79 19.69 -1.58 -5.75
CA VAL A 79 18.59 -2.42 -6.24
C VAL A 79 17.30 -2.16 -5.46
N GLY A 80 17.40 -1.97 -4.13
CA GLY A 80 16.26 -1.69 -3.27
C GLY A 80 15.58 -0.36 -3.62
N CYS A 81 16.35 0.70 -3.82
CA CYS A 81 15.81 1.98 -4.25
C CYS A 81 15.19 1.91 -5.65
N ALA A 82 15.84 1.22 -6.61
CA ALA A 82 15.32 1.04 -7.96
C ALA A 82 13.97 0.32 -7.98
N GLN A 83 13.82 -0.74 -7.19
CA GLN A 83 12.56 -1.47 -7.06
C GLN A 83 11.46 -0.61 -6.44
N ALA A 84 11.78 0.16 -5.38
CA ALA A 84 10.84 1.10 -4.77
C ALA A 84 10.38 2.17 -5.79
N LEU A 85 11.31 2.70 -6.57
CA LEU A 85 11.04 3.64 -7.67
C LEU A 85 10.11 3.08 -8.74
N GLN A 86 10.28 1.81 -9.12
CA GLN A 86 9.40 1.16 -10.09
C GLN A 86 7.98 0.96 -9.55
N LYS A 87 7.83 0.64 -8.26
CA LYS A 87 6.53 0.48 -7.60
C LYS A 87 5.71 1.76 -7.53
N MET A 88 6.35 2.93 -7.58
CA MET A 88 5.67 4.24 -7.56
C MET A 88 5.44 4.82 -8.95
N LYS A 89 5.91 4.19 -10.02
CA LYS A 89 5.79 4.69 -11.40
C LYS A 89 4.40 4.48 -12.03
N GLY A 90 3.38 4.28 -11.18
CA GLY A 90 1.98 4.08 -11.56
C GLY A 90 1.29 5.37 -11.96
#